data_AF-A0A2P2PND9-F1
#
_entry.id   AF-A0A2P2PND9-F1
#
_cell.length_a   1.000
_cell.length_b   1.000
_cell.length_c   1.000
_cell.angle_alpha   90.00
_cell.angle_beta   90.00
_cell.angle_gamma   90.00
#
_symmetry.space_group_name_H-M   'P 1'
#
loop_
_entity.id
_entity.type
_entity.pdbx_description
1 polymer ?
#
loop_
_entity_poly.entity_id
_entity_poly.type
_entity_poly.pdbx_seq_one_letter_code
_entity_poly.pdbx_strand_id
1 'polypeptide(L)' 'MEEEKNNRLLCCVVLFCFWSAAHGLLSPKGVNYEVVALMGIRDSLTDPHNVLNWDGTAVDPCSWTMITCSPDGLVIGL' A
#
# COMPACT_ATOMS: atom_id res chain seq x y z
N MET A 1 -39.49 -14.48 10.45
CA MET A 1 -39.39 -13.04 10.06
C MET A 1 -38.29 -12.32 10.85
N GLU A 2 -38.14 -12.56 12.16
CA GLU A 2 -37.02 -12.00 12.96
C GLU A 2 -35.65 -12.59 12.57
N GLU A 3 -35.61 -13.91 12.35
CA GLU A 3 -34.39 -14.65 11.98
C GLU A 3 -33.81 -14.21 10.62
N GLU A 4 -34.67 -13.93 9.64
CA GLU A 4 -34.26 -13.43 8.32
C GLU A 4 -33.68 -11.99 8.41
N LYS A 5 -34.25 -11.14 9.27
CA LYS A 5 -33.72 -9.80 9.55
C LYS A 5 -32.37 -9.87 10.26
N ASN A 6 -32.23 -10.77 11.24
CA ASN A 6 -30.98 -11.01 11.94
C ASN A 6 -29.88 -11.53 11.00
N ASN A 7 -30.22 -12.45 10.09
CA ASN A 7 -29.31 -12.95 9.07
C ASN A 7 -28.87 -11.85 8.08
N ARG A 8 -29.80 -11.00 7.62
CA ARG A 8 -29.47 -9.83 6.79
C ARG A 8 -28.55 -8.85 7.52
N LEU A 9 -28.83 -8.56 8.79
CA LEU A 9 -28.00 -7.66 9.60
C LEU A 9 -26.59 -8.24 9.78
N LEU A 10 -26.49 -9.54 10.07
CA LEU A 10 -25.21 -10.25 10.18
C LEU A 10 -24.41 -10.16 8.87
N CYS A 11 -25.03 -10.43 7.72
CA CYS A 11 -24.39 -10.29 6.42
C CYS A 11 -23.90 -8.86 6.17
N CYS A 12 -24.72 -7.85 6.48
CA CYS A 12 -24.32 -6.45 6.33
C CYS A 12 -23.12 -6.08 7.20
N VAL A 13 -23.10 -6.52 8.46
CA VAL A 13 -21.97 -6.30 9.38
C VAL A 13 -20.71 -6.98 8.84
N VAL A 14 -20.81 -8.23 8.40
CA VAL A 14 -19.67 -8.96 7.81
C VAL A 14 -19.13 -8.25 6.58
N LEU A 15 -19.99 -7.87 5.63
CA LEU A 15 -19.59 -7.15 4.42
C LEU A 15 -18.94 -5.79 4.74
N PHE A 16 -19.47 -5.05 5.72
CA PHE A 16 -18.91 -3.78 6.17
C PHE A 16 -17.53 -3.96 6.81
N CYS A 17 -17.36 -4.97 7.67
CA CYS A 17 -16.07 -5.30 8.27
C CYS A 17 -15.01 -5.64 7.21
N PHE A 18 -15.35 -6.49 6.23
CA PHE A 18 -14.44 -6.83 5.13
C PHE A 18 -14.05 -5.60 4.29
N TRP A 19 -15.00 -4.73 4.00
CA TRP A 19 -14.75 -3.51 3.25
C TRP A 19 -13.81 -2.58 4.02
N SER A 20 -14.02 -2.38 5.31
CA SER A 20 -13.16 -1.53 6.14
C SER A 20 -11.71 -2.03 6.22
N ALA A 21 -11.49 -3.35 6.28
CA ALA A 21 -10.16 -3.94 6.33
C ALA A 21 -9.32 -3.67 5.06
N ALA A 22 -9.96 -3.60 3.88
CA ALA A 22 -9.27 -3.36 2.62
C ALA A 22 -8.64 -1.96 2.52
N HIS A 23 -9.23 -0.95 3.16
CA HIS A 23 -8.72 0.43 3.09
C HIS A 23 -7.45 0.66 3.90
N GLY A 24 -7.09 -0.24 4.83
CA GLY A 24 -5.90 -0.07 5.67
C GLY A 24 -4.58 -0.41 4.95
N LEU A 25 -4.64 -1.12 3.82
CA LEU A 25 -3.46 -1.71 3.18
C LEU A 25 -2.82 -0.80 2.12
N LEU A 26 -3.58 0.14 1.57
CA LEU A 26 -3.14 1.04 0.51
C LEU A 26 -3.31 2.49 0.91
N SER A 27 -2.48 3.35 0.35
CA SER A 27 -2.66 4.80 0.44
C SER A 27 -3.94 5.25 -0.29
N PRO A 28 -4.41 6.49 -0.09
CA PRO A 28 -5.56 7.03 -0.83
C PRO A 28 -5.42 7.02 -2.36
N LYS A 29 -4.18 6.89 -2.88
CA LYS A 29 -3.87 6.75 -4.31
C LYS A 29 -3.88 5.30 -4.79
N GLY A 30 -4.16 4.33 -3.92
CA GLY A 30 -4.15 2.90 -4.24
C GLY A 30 -2.75 2.28 -4.33
N VAL A 31 -1.71 2.96 -3.83
CA VAL A 31 -0.32 2.44 -3.81
C VAL A 31 0.13 2.07 -2.40
N ASN A 32 1.09 1.15 -2.28
CA ASN A 32 1.69 0.72 -1.01
C ASN A 32 2.27 1.94 -0.24
N TYR A 33 2.13 1.96 1.08
CA TYR A 33 2.71 3.00 1.93
C TYR A 33 4.24 3.07 1.87
N GLU A 34 4.91 1.98 1.55
CA GLU A 34 6.35 1.97 1.26
C GLU A 34 6.67 2.88 0.07
N VAL A 35 5.90 2.81 -1.01
CA VAL A 35 6.06 3.70 -2.17
C VAL A 35 5.85 5.16 -1.78
N VAL A 36 4.85 5.46 -0.93
CA VAL A 36 4.61 6.83 -0.45
C VAL A 36 5.80 7.35 0.36
N ALA A 37 6.34 6.53 1.27
CA ALA A 37 7.50 6.88 2.07
C ALA A 37 8.75 7.12 1.20
N LEU A 38 8.98 6.24 0.22
CA LEU A 38 10.09 6.37 -0.73
C LEU A 38 9.96 7.62 -1.60
N MET A 39 8.77 7.99 -2.07
CA MET A 39 8.59 9.25 -2.80
C MET A 39 8.96 10.47 -1.94
N GLY A 40 8.59 10.47 -0.65
CA GLY A 40 9.00 11.53 0.27
C GLY A 40 10.51 11.63 0.45
N ILE A 41 11.22 10.50 0.45
CA ILE A 41 12.70 10.48 0.49
C ILE A 41 13.28 10.99 -0.83
N ARG A 42 12.81 10.50 -1.98
CA ARG A 42 13.25 10.96 -3.30
C ARG A 42 13.12 12.48 -3.43
N ASP A 43 11.99 13.05 -3.01
CA ASP A 43 11.74 14.50 -3.09
C ASP A 43 12.69 15.31 -2.19
N SER A 44 13.33 14.67 -1.20
CA SER A 44 14.34 15.29 -0.33
C SER A 44 15.77 15.16 -0.83
N LEU A 45 16.00 14.40 -1.91
CA LEU A 45 17.34 14.14 -2.47
C LEU A 45 17.60 14.98 -3.72
N THR A 46 18.84 15.44 -3.88
CA THR A 46 19.31 16.00 -5.15
C THR A 46 19.87 14.88 -6.02
N ASP A 47 19.16 14.54 -7.10
CA ASP A 47 19.57 13.50 -8.05
C ASP A 47 19.91 14.10 -9.43
N PRO A 48 21.08 14.74 -9.58
CA PRO A 48 21.44 15.47 -10.80
C PRO A 48 21.67 14.55 -12.01
N HIS A 49 21.85 13.26 -11.77
CA HIS A 49 22.11 12.24 -12.78
C HIS A 49 20.91 11.33 -13.03
N ASN A 50 19.79 11.56 -12.34
CA ASN A 50 18.55 10.80 -12.46
C ASN A 50 18.78 9.28 -12.28
N VAL A 51 19.59 8.91 -11.28
CA VAL A 51 19.95 7.53 -10.95
C VAL A 51 18.79 6.82 -10.25
N LEU A 52 17.94 7.56 -9.52
CA LEU A 52 16.77 7.02 -8.85
C LEU A 52 15.68 6.73 -9.89
N ASN A 53 15.45 5.45 -10.18
CA ASN A 53 14.38 5.01 -11.08
C ASN A 53 13.01 4.89 -10.39
N TRP A 54 12.80 5.60 -9.27
CA TRP A 54 11.66 5.41 -8.40
C TRP A 54 10.38 6.02 -8.98
N ASP A 55 9.27 5.28 -8.97
CA ASP A 55 7.99 5.65 -9.57
C ASP A 55 6.84 5.64 -8.55
N GLY A 56 6.26 6.81 -8.28
CA GLY A 56 5.17 6.97 -7.32
C GLY A 56 3.84 6.33 -7.72
N THR A 57 3.75 5.77 -8.93
CA THR A 57 2.58 5.02 -9.42
C THR A 57 2.79 3.50 -9.42
N ALA A 58 4.00 3.03 -9.12
CA ALA A 58 4.29 1.61 -9.10
C ALA A 58 3.66 0.92 -7.88
N VAL A 59 3.40 -0.37 -8.04
CA VAL A 59 2.87 -1.23 -6.97
C VAL A 59 4.00 -1.83 -6.11
N ASP A 60 5.19 -2.03 -6.70
CA ASP A 60 6.33 -2.71 -6.07
C ASP A 60 7.64 -1.91 -6.26
N PRO A 61 8.34 -1.52 -5.17
CA PRO A 61 9.61 -0.81 -5.23
C PRO A 61 10.85 -1.72 -5.27
N CYS A 62 10.73 -3.04 -5.16
CA CYS A 62 11.89 -3.93 -4.95
C CYS A 62 12.87 -4.05 -6.12
N SER A 63 12.49 -3.53 -7.29
CA SER A 63 13.35 -3.44 -8.48
C SER A 63 14.03 -2.07 -8.64
N TRP A 64 13.79 -1.15 -7.71
CA TRP A 64 14.32 0.20 -7.81
C TRP A 64 15.80 0.27 -7.42
N THR A 65 16.52 1.23 -8.00
CA THR A 65 17.89 1.54 -7.64
C THR A 65 17.96 1.92 -6.17
N MET A 66 18.97 1.41 -5.45
CA MET A 66 19.21 1.78 -4.05
C MET A 66 18.06 1.40 -3.10
N ILE A 67 17.26 0.39 -3.47
CA ILE A 67 16.29 -0.27 -2.59
C ILE A 67 16.74 -1.71 -2.34
N THR A 68 16.70 -2.14 -1.08
CA THR A 68 16.85 -3.56 -0.71
C THR A 68 15.54 -4.07 -0.12
N CYS A 69 15.04 -5.19 -0.64
CA CYS A 69 13.87 -5.86 -0.12
C CYS A 69 14.20 -7.18 0.57
N SER A 70 13.35 -7.57 1.52
CA SER A 70 13.34 -8.91 2.10
C SER A 70 12.82 -9.95 1.09
N PRO A 71 12.97 -11.26 1.36
CA PRO A 71 12.36 -12.31 0.55
C PRO A 71 10.83 -12.22 0.46
N ASP A 72 10.18 -11.56 1.44
CA ASP A 72 8.74 -11.34 1.48
C ASP A 72 8.30 -10.10 0.66
N GLY A 73 9.25 -9.41 0.00
CA GLY A 73 8.96 -8.22 -0.82
C GLY A 73 8.74 -6.94 -0.02
N LEU A 74 9.26 -6.87 1.23
CA LEU A 74 9.18 -5.67 2.07
C LEU A 74 10.47 -4.86 1.98
N VAL A 75 10.37 -3.54 1.97
CA VAL A 75 11.55 -2.66 1.95
C VAL A 75 12.26 -2.73 3.31
N ILE A 76 13.54 -3.11 3.29
CA ILE A 76 14.35 -3.26 4.50
C ILE A 76 15.63 -2.41 4.51
N GLY A 77 15.96 -1.73 3.40
CA GLY A 77 17.16 -0.90 3.33
C GLY A 77 17.20 0.04 2.12
N LEU A 78 18.02 1.09 2.27
CA LEU A 78 18.38 2.13 1.30
C LEU A 78 19.90 2.21 1.18
#